data_AF-A0A7X6YEV2-F1
#
_entry.id   AF-A0A7X6YEV2-F1
#
_cell.length_a   1.000
_cell.length_b   1.000
_cell.length_c   1.000
_cell.angle_alpha   90.00
_cell.angle_beta   90.00
_cell.angle_gamma   90.00
#
_symmetry.space_group_name_H-M   'P 1'
#
loop_
_entity.id
_entity.type
_entity.pdbx_description
1 polymer ?
#
loop_
_entity_poly.entity_id
_entity_poly.type
_entity_poly.pdbx_seq_one_letter_code
_entity_poly.pdbx_strand_id
1 'polypeptide(L)'
;LTLSPAGELHAELPVTDALAFWADASRAESLTLKPGSASEVIQWSDARGAGYPYAYAYADPDQRYTNTAASVENRIPGGIAITPPTLLQGALNGRPVLDFGSYGGTQWLLWNAQASGIRTVFWVIGSQKGGGHLMSGSGDVNHFLRGTNYLANTPAVLWGANWPAVTGGVSRIDGAPVNGLRAGLNGTGYQIVSLTATADVAAGAFACDRPGRNHPDGTRCGGQRLAEVLIYTRVLTDAERAEVEAYLAWKWFGRGTPGTSFAAMPHTGAAVDLAPDAELILNGVDTGAVTVTGSGYVSNAEVPPTVFQLTGPRVFDQGLILADGAALVVDYDGAQPTLDQITVAGGLTVLGGGRVVMDRVSNWTSGTQSVPLIRYDTLSGGEAFDTQWRGSGAPFGHSVNPGWVPGDALLNAVIYPSGSLLYLR
;
A
#
# COMPACT_ATOMS: atom_id res chain seq x y z
N LEU A 1 20.82 -10.35 20.38
CA LEU A 1 19.58 -9.58 20.22
C LEU A 1 18.61 -10.47 19.48
N THR A 2 17.61 -10.97 20.19
CA THR A 2 16.58 -11.87 19.65
C THR A 2 15.62 -11.01 18.83
N LEU A 3 15.62 -11.19 17.51
CA LEU A 3 14.67 -10.53 16.61
C LEU A 3 13.37 -11.33 16.60
N SER A 4 12.26 -10.62 16.77
CA SER A 4 10.91 -11.17 16.75
C SER A 4 10.51 -11.76 15.39
N PRO A 5 9.55 -12.70 15.33
CA PRO A 5 9.07 -13.30 14.09
C PRO A 5 8.50 -12.26 13.11
N ALA A 6 8.62 -12.52 11.81
CA ALA A 6 8.25 -11.65 10.67
C ALA A 6 6.83 -11.03 10.69
N GLY A 7 5.93 -11.50 11.55
CA GLY A 7 4.62 -10.87 11.79
C GLY A 7 4.69 -9.50 12.50
N GLU A 8 5.78 -9.17 13.20
CA GLU A 8 5.88 -7.92 13.98
C GLU A 8 6.46 -6.73 13.18
N LEU A 9 7.30 -6.96 12.15
CA LEU A 9 8.00 -5.88 11.43
C LEU A 9 7.09 -5.03 10.52
N HIS A 10 5.99 -5.56 10.02
CA HIS A 10 5.08 -4.85 9.11
C HIS A 10 3.92 -4.11 9.81
N ALA A 11 3.90 -4.11 11.15
CA ALA A 11 2.90 -3.39 11.93
C ALA A 11 3.37 -1.97 12.32
N GLU A 12 4.67 -1.69 12.23
CA GLU A 12 5.27 -0.43 12.67
C GLU A 12 5.41 0.56 11.51
N LEU A 13 5.16 1.84 11.82
CA LEU A 13 5.29 2.93 10.87
C LEU A 13 6.78 3.19 10.57
N PRO A 14 7.24 3.13 9.30
CA PRO A 14 8.67 3.19 8.97
C PRO A 14 9.32 4.56 9.22
N VAL A 15 8.57 5.64 9.04
CA VAL A 15 9.07 7.02 9.20
C VAL A 15 8.34 7.67 10.36
N THR A 16 9.04 7.90 11.47
CA THR A 16 8.42 8.38 12.72
C THR A 16 8.87 9.77 13.15
N ASP A 17 9.91 10.31 12.52
CA ASP A 17 10.38 11.65 12.78
C ASP A 17 9.48 12.71 12.12
N ALA A 18 9.45 13.92 12.69
CA ALA A 18 8.70 15.07 12.18
C ALA A 18 7.17 14.88 11.99
N LEU A 19 6.57 13.83 12.56
CA LEU A 19 5.12 13.63 12.61
C LEU A 19 4.45 14.74 13.43
N ALA A 20 3.59 15.52 12.79
CA ALA A 20 2.66 16.42 13.47
C ALA A 20 1.55 15.61 14.15
N PHE A 21 0.95 14.65 13.44
CA PHE A 21 -0.17 13.86 13.95
C PHE A 21 -0.22 12.51 13.21
N TRP A 22 -0.34 11.42 13.98
CA TRP A 22 -0.60 10.06 13.51
C TRP A 22 -1.93 9.57 14.09
N ALA A 23 -2.97 9.51 13.26
CA ALA A 23 -4.30 9.04 13.63
C ALA A 23 -4.54 7.66 13.01
N ASP A 24 -4.68 6.61 13.81
CA ASP A 24 -4.86 5.22 13.37
C ASP A 24 -6.09 4.58 14.03
N ALA A 25 -7.10 4.23 13.24
CA ALA A 25 -8.37 3.72 13.75
C ALA A 25 -8.22 2.28 14.28
N SER A 26 -7.18 1.55 13.86
CA SER A 26 -6.91 0.18 14.32
C SER A 26 -6.24 0.12 15.70
N ARG A 27 -5.77 1.25 16.23
CA ARG A 27 -5.27 1.38 17.61
C ARG A 27 -6.40 1.72 18.55
N ALA A 28 -7.00 0.70 19.17
CA ALA A 28 -8.14 0.87 20.06
C ALA A 28 -7.83 1.82 21.24
N GLU A 29 -6.61 1.79 21.74
CA GLU A 29 -6.11 2.66 22.81
C GLU A 29 -6.05 4.15 22.43
N SER A 30 -6.06 4.46 21.13
CA SER A 30 -6.12 5.84 20.64
C SER A 30 -7.54 6.40 20.61
N LEU A 31 -8.56 5.54 20.68
CA LEU A 31 -9.96 5.93 20.53
C LEU A 31 -10.65 6.03 21.90
N THR A 32 -11.30 7.16 22.16
CA THR A 32 -12.23 7.31 23.29
C THR A 32 -13.65 7.24 22.77
N LEU A 33 -14.42 6.27 23.27
CA LEU A 33 -15.84 6.13 22.95
C LEU A 33 -16.71 6.99 23.85
N LYS A 34 -17.85 7.44 23.31
CA LYS A 34 -18.89 8.10 24.08
C LYS A 34 -19.41 7.14 25.17
N PRO A 35 -19.56 7.59 26.43
CA PRO A 35 -20.16 6.77 27.47
C PRO A 35 -21.51 6.19 27.05
N GLY A 36 -21.68 4.87 27.21
CA GLY A 36 -22.90 4.16 26.81
C GLY A 36 -23.01 3.82 25.32
N SER A 37 -22.00 4.15 24.51
CA SER A 37 -21.92 3.78 23.10
C SER A 37 -20.82 2.76 22.84
N ALA A 38 -21.10 1.78 21.97
CA ALA A 38 -20.12 0.78 21.55
C ALA A 38 -19.31 1.21 20.31
N SER A 39 -19.67 2.33 19.68
CA SER A 39 -19.09 2.72 18.39
C SER A 39 -18.97 4.23 18.16
N GLU A 40 -19.66 5.10 18.90
CA GLU A 40 -19.48 6.56 18.74
C GLU A 40 -18.14 6.99 19.35
N VAL A 41 -17.24 7.54 18.53
CA VAL A 41 -15.90 7.99 18.94
C VAL A 41 -15.91 9.48 19.22
N ILE A 42 -15.67 9.86 20.48
CA ILE A 42 -15.61 11.28 20.90
C ILE A 42 -14.18 11.83 20.91
N GLN A 43 -13.16 10.98 20.85
CA GLN A 43 -11.78 11.41 20.70
C GLN A 43 -10.97 10.38 19.92
N TRP A 44 -10.09 10.86 19.04
CA TRP A 44 -9.08 10.10 18.33
C TRP A 44 -7.71 10.72 18.63
N SER A 45 -7.00 10.10 19.54
CA SER A 45 -5.68 10.53 20.02
C SER A 45 -4.60 10.12 19.04
N ASP A 46 -3.47 10.82 19.07
CA ASP A 46 -2.29 10.39 18.33
C ASP A 46 -1.83 9.00 18.81
N ALA A 47 -1.49 8.15 17.85
CA ALA A 47 -1.05 6.77 18.07
C ALA A 47 0.25 6.65 18.88
N ARG A 48 1.05 7.72 18.99
CA ARG A 48 2.24 7.81 19.84
C ARG A 48 1.91 7.95 21.32
N GLY A 49 0.65 8.23 21.67
CA GLY A 49 0.17 8.29 23.05
C GLY A 49 0.21 9.67 23.69
N ALA A 50 0.32 9.70 25.02
CA ALA A 50 0.18 10.93 25.80
C ALA A 50 1.25 11.98 25.45
N GLY A 51 0.85 13.26 25.43
CA GLY A 51 1.71 14.40 25.09
C GLY A 51 1.71 14.80 23.61
N TYR A 52 1.06 14.01 22.75
CA TYR A 52 0.84 14.30 21.34
C TYR A 52 -0.59 14.83 21.09
N PRO A 53 -0.88 15.41 19.90
CA PRO A 53 -2.20 15.96 19.62
C PRO A 53 -3.31 14.91 19.63
N TYR A 54 -4.55 15.37 19.67
CA TYR A 54 -5.73 14.54 19.55
C TYR A 54 -6.85 15.31 18.84
N ALA A 55 -7.71 14.57 18.17
CA ALA A 55 -8.93 15.09 17.58
C ALA A 55 -10.12 14.72 18.47
N TYR A 56 -11.10 15.60 18.64
CA TYR A 56 -12.23 15.39 19.53
C TYR A 56 -13.54 15.91 18.94
N ALA A 57 -14.63 15.24 19.31
CA ALA A 57 -15.98 15.70 19.08
C ALA A 57 -16.31 16.72 20.18
N TYR A 58 -16.71 17.93 19.81
CA TYR A 58 -17.12 18.97 20.74
C TYR A 58 -18.42 18.55 21.44
N ALA A 59 -18.35 18.15 22.71
CA ALA A 59 -19.51 17.68 23.48
C ALA A 59 -20.03 18.72 24.49
N ASP A 60 -19.33 19.85 24.68
CA ASP A 60 -19.57 20.78 25.80
C ASP A 60 -20.04 22.17 25.31
N PRO A 61 -21.29 22.59 25.57
CA PRO A 61 -21.79 23.93 25.26
C PRO A 61 -21.09 25.05 26.05
N ASP A 62 -20.46 24.73 27.19
CA ASP A 62 -19.90 25.67 28.18
C ASP A 62 -18.37 25.84 28.07
N GLN A 63 -17.63 24.86 27.53
CA GLN A 63 -16.21 25.02 27.18
C GLN A 63 -15.99 25.75 25.85
N ARG A 64 -16.56 26.95 25.76
CA ARG A 64 -16.34 27.93 24.69
C ARG A 64 -14.84 28.19 24.54
N TYR A 65 -14.30 27.97 23.33
CA TYR A 65 -12.95 28.33 22.88
C TYR A 65 -12.17 29.25 23.85
N THR A 66 -11.14 28.73 24.51
CA THR A 66 -10.10 29.54 25.18
C THR A 66 -9.06 30.08 24.19
N ASN A 67 -9.24 29.87 22.88
CA ASN A 67 -8.45 30.55 21.85
C ASN A 67 -8.88 32.02 21.74
N THR A 68 -8.20 32.87 22.52
CA THR A 68 -8.41 34.32 22.62
C THR A 68 -8.11 35.10 21.34
N ALA A 69 -7.60 34.45 20.27
CA ALA A 69 -7.30 35.10 18.99
C ALA A 69 -8.44 35.04 17.96
N ALA A 70 -9.50 34.27 18.18
CA ALA A 70 -10.69 34.30 17.32
C ALA A 70 -11.60 35.47 17.73
N SER A 71 -11.86 36.39 16.80
CA SER A 71 -12.74 37.55 17.01
C SER A 71 -14.07 37.13 17.63
N VAL A 72 -14.45 37.81 18.71
CA VAL A 72 -15.63 37.57 19.56
C VAL A 72 -16.94 37.48 18.76
N GLU A 73 -16.96 38.03 17.54
CA GLU A 73 -18.10 38.08 16.63
C GLU A 73 -18.43 36.75 15.91
N ASN A 74 -17.55 35.74 15.97
CA ASN A 74 -17.85 34.38 15.45
C ASN A 74 -18.33 33.41 16.54
N ARG A 75 -18.63 33.91 17.75
CA ARG A 75 -19.23 33.12 18.82
C ARG A 75 -20.74 33.05 18.62
N ILE A 76 -21.27 31.89 18.21
CA ILE A 76 -22.72 31.68 18.26
C ILE A 76 -23.15 31.35 19.70
N PRO A 77 -24.20 31.98 20.24
CA PRO A 77 -24.83 31.58 21.49
C PRO A 77 -25.55 30.23 21.31
N GLY A 78 -25.15 29.16 22.01
CA GLY A 78 -25.99 27.96 22.18
C GLY A 78 -25.43 26.58 21.81
N GLY A 79 -24.18 26.45 21.35
CA GLY A 79 -23.54 25.15 21.11
C GLY A 79 -23.97 24.45 19.80
N ILE A 80 -23.09 23.60 19.25
CA ILE A 80 -23.32 22.85 18.01
C ILE A 80 -23.71 21.42 18.40
N ALA A 81 -24.79 20.89 17.82
CA ALA A 81 -25.06 19.46 17.86
C ALA A 81 -24.02 18.74 17.00
N ILE A 82 -22.96 18.22 17.62
CA ILE A 82 -21.99 17.36 16.94
C ILE A 82 -22.41 15.92 17.13
N THR A 83 -22.56 15.21 16.02
CA THR A 83 -22.69 13.76 16.04
C THR A 83 -21.28 13.17 16.00
N PRO A 84 -20.86 12.33 16.96
CA PRO A 84 -19.55 11.69 16.88
C PRO A 84 -19.43 10.80 15.62
N PRO A 85 -18.24 10.67 15.02
CA PRO A 85 -18.00 9.63 14.02
C PRO A 85 -18.22 8.23 14.63
N THR A 86 -18.56 7.27 13.78
CA THR A 86 -18.86 5.89 14.18
C THR A 86 -17.70 4.97 13.80
N LEU A 87 -17.22 4.17 14.74
CA LEU A 87 -16.22 3.13 14.51
C LEU A 87 -16.88 1.93 13.80
N LEU A 88 -16.52 1.71 12.54
CA LEU A 88 -16.94 0.55 11.77
C LEU A 88 -15.94 -0.58 11.97
N GLN A 89 -16.33 -1.61 12.71
CA GLN A 89 -15.49 -2.80 12.94
C GLN A 89 -15.29 -3.60 11.65
N GLY A 90 -14.08 -4.11 11.43
CA GLY A 90 -13.76 -4.98 10.29
C GLY A 90 -13.96 -4.35 8.91
N ALA A 91 -14.04 -3.02 8.82
CA ALA A 91 -14.47 -2.31 7.62
C ALA A 91 -13.43 -2.31 6.50
N LEU A 92 -12.15 -2.54 6.80
CA LEU A 92 -11.08 -2.59 5.82
C LEU A 92 -10.05 -3.65 6.23
N ASN A 93 -9.97 -4.75 5.48
CA ASN A 93 -9.10 -5.90 5.75
C ASN A 93 -9.17 -6.40 7.21
N GLY A 94 -10.39 -6.54 7.74
CA GLY A 94 -10.62 -6.98 9.13
C GLY A 94 -10.28 -5.92 10.20
N ARG A 95 -9.82 -4.73 9.82
CA ARG A 95 -9.49 -3.62 10.73
C ARG A 95 -10.59 -2.57 10.78
N PRO A 96 -10.73 -1.85 11.91
CA PRO A 96 -11.76 -0.83 12.06
C PRO A 96 -11.42 0.49 11.35
N VAL A 97 -12.46 1.24 11.00
CA VAL A 97 -12.36 2.54 10.31
C VAL A 97 -13.35 3.53 10.93
N LEU A 98 -13.00 4.81 11.06
CA LEU A 98 -13.94 5.85 11.48
C LEU A 98 -14.80 6.33 10.30
N ASP A 99 -16.12 6.21 10.44
CA ASP A 99 -17.11 6.74 9.49
C ASP A 99 -17.65 8.09 9.97
N PHE A 100 -17.41 9.13 9.18
CA PHE A 100 -17.93 10.48 9.41
C PHE A 100 -19.27 10.69 8.69
N GLY A 101 -19.98 9.61 8.38
CA GLY A 101 -21.33 9.63 7.83
C GLY A 101 -21.44 10.30 6.47
N SER A 102 -22.67 10.69 6.15
CA SER A 102 -22.95 11.47 4.94
C SER A 102 -22.42 12.90 5.09
N TYR A 103 -22.01 13.52 3.98
CA TYR A 103 -21.72 14.95 4.00
C TYR A 103 -22.97 15.75 4.41
N GLY A 104 -22.79 16.77 5.23
CA GLY A 104 -23.86 17.48 5.93
C GLY A 104 -24.39 16.76 7.17
N GLY A 105 -23.86 15.58 7.51
CA GLY A 105 -24.28 14.76 8.64
C GLY A 105 -23.76 15.23 10.00
N THR A 106 -23.07 16.37 10.07
CA THR A 106 -22.54 16.97 11.32
C THR A 106 -21.52 16.12 12.08
N GLN A 107 -20.94 15.11 11.41
CA GLN A 107 -19.90 14.24 11.97
C GLN A 107 -18.51 14.71 11.55
N TRP A 108 -17.69 15.08 12.54
CA TRP A 108 -16.33 15.60 12.37
C TRP A 108 -15.56 15.58 13.69
N LEU A 109 -14.26 15.85 13.64
CA LEU A 109 -13.43 16.02 14.83
C LEU A 109 -12.55 17.26 14.69
N LEU A 110 -12.51 18.09 15.73
CA LEU A 110 -11.60 19.22 15.86
C LEU A 110 -10.28 18.76 16.49
N TRP A 111 -9.15 19.27 16.06
CA TRP A 111 -7.88 18.98 16.73
C TRP A 111 -7.67 19.92 17.90
N ASN A 112 -7.14 19.41 19.01
CA ASN A 112 -6.80 20.21 20.18
C ASN A 112 -5.72 21.26 19.86
N ALA A 113 -4.84 20.96 18.90
CA ALA A 113 -3.85 21.87 18.37
C ALA A 113 -3.86 21.79 16.84
N GLN A 114 -4.01 22.94 16.20
CA GLN A 114 -3.86 23.04 14.75
C GLN A 114 -2.38 22.82 14.38
N ALA A 115 -2.11 21.94 13.42
CA ALA A 115 -0.79 21.74 12.87
C ALA A 115 -0.50 22.78 11.79
N SER A 116 0.69 23.36 11.83
CA SER A 116 1.26 24.25 10.81
C SER A 116 2.59 23.68 10.30
N GLY A 117 3.09 24.21 9.18
CA GLY A 117 4.34 23.71 8.59
C GLY A 117 4.20 22.30 8.01
N ILE A 118 2.98 21.85 7.70
CA ILE A 118 2.73 20.54 7.11
C ILE A 118 3.31 20.53 5.69
N ARG A 119 4.00 19.45 5.33
CA ARG A 119 4.68 19.30 4.04
C ARG A 119 4.35 17.99 3.33
N THR A 120 4.15 16.89 4.06
CA THR A 120 3.77 15.60 3.48
C THR A 120 2.62 14.99 4.29
N VAL A 121 1.62 14.44 3.61
CA VAL A 121 0.44 13.83 4.26
C VAL A 121 0.01 12.57 3.53
N PHE A 122 -0.46 11.58 4.30
CA PHE A 122 -1.07 10.36 3.80
C PHE A 122 -2.45 10.15 4.42
N TRP A 123 -3.39 9.66 3.61
CA TRP A 123 -4.71 9.25 4.05
C TRP A 123 -5.01 7.86 3.52
N VAL A 124 -5.48 6.97 4.39
CA VAL A 124 -6.25 5.80 3.99
C VAL A 124 -7.72 6.17 4.13
N ILE A 125 -8.32 6.54 3.00
CA ILE A 125 -9.62 7.22 2.94
C ILE A 125 -10.65 6.40 2.18
N GLY A 126 -11.86 6.32 2.74
CA GLY A 126 -13.04 5.78 2.10
C GLY A 126 -13.92 6.88 1.51
N SER A 127 -14.33 6.69 0.26
CA SER A 127 -15.16 7.65 -0.49
C SER A 127 -16.59 7.17 -0.75
N GLN A 128 -17.05 6.12 -0.06
CA GLN A 128 -18.40 5.54 -0.19
C GLN A 128 -19.53 6.51 0.20
N LYS A 129 -19.21 7.65 0.81
CA LYS A 129 -20.11 8.73 1.20
C LYS A 129 -19.76 10.07 0.52
N GLY A 130 -19.03 10.02 -0.60
CA GLY A 130 -18.58 11.17 -1.38
C GLY A 130 -17.12 11.55 -1.17
N GLY A 131 -16.49 11.07 -0.08
CA GLY A 131 -15.10 11.33 0.31
C GLY A 131 -14.87 12.68 0.99
N GLY A 132 -15.93 13.42 1.35
CA GLY A 132 -15.87 14.65 2.15
C GLY A 132 -14.82 15.68 1.68
N HIS A 133 -14.27 16.46 2.59
CA HIS A 133 -13.01 17.18 2.40
C HIS A 133 -11.88 16.41 3.06
N LEU A 134 -10.69 16.34 2.44
CA LEU A 134 -9.55 15.55 2.97
C LEU A 134 -9.25 15.97 4.42
N MET A 135 -9.04 17.26 4.64
CA MET A 135 -8.91 17.91 5.95
C MET A 135 -9.27 19.41 5.84
N SER A 136 -9.35 20.08 6.98
CA SER A 136 -9.35 21.55 7.07
C SER A 136 -8.61 21.97 8.34
N GLY A 137 -8.49 23.26 8.61
CA GLY A 137 -8.14 23.78 9.93
C GLY A 137 -9.27 24.58 10.55
N SER A 138 -9.01 25.07 11.76
CA SER A 138 -9.92 26.00 12.46
C SER A 138 -9.88 27.39 11.81
N GLY A 139 -10.93 28.19 11.97
CA GLY A 139 -10.97 29.54 11.41
C GLY A 139 -11.09 29.55 9.88
N ASP A 140 -10.15 30.19 9.18
CA ASP A 140 -10.14 30.27 7.70
C ASP A 140 -9.24 29.23 7.03
N VAL A 141 -8.54 28.39 7.80
CA VAL A 141 -7.59 27.43 7.23
C VAL A 141 -8.32 26.32 6.50
N ASN A 142 -8.07 26.19 5.19
CA ASN A 142 -8.83 25.30 4.31
C ASN A 142 -7.97 24.77 3.14
N HIS A 143 -6.67 24.57 3.37
CA HIS A 143 -5.71 24.15 2.34
C HIS A 143 -6.08 22.82 1.67
N PHE A 144 -6.76 21.92 2.38
CA PHE A 144 -7.08 20.56 1.93
C PHE A 144 -8.55 20.37 1.52
N LEU A 145 -9.26 21.46 1.21
CA LEU A 145 -10.60 21.34 0.64
C LEU A 145 -10.54 20.78 -0.78
N ARG A 146 -11.40 19.80 -1.05
CA ARG A 146 -11.65 19.26 -2.40
C ARG A 146 -12.40 20.25 -3.31
N GLY A 147 -12.23 20.08 -4.62
CA GLY A 147 -12.90 20.90 -5.63
C GLY A 147 -14.39 20.57 -5.78
N THR A 148 -15.09 21.37 -6.60
CA THR A 148 -16.55 21.28 -6.81
C THR A 148 -17.03 19.87 -7.17
N ASN A 149 -18.26 19.52 -6.72
CA ASN A 149 -19.00 18.27 -6.95
C ASN A 149 -18.72 17.08 -5.99
N TYR A 150 -18.07 17.28 -4.84
CA TYR A 150 -17.83 16.21 -3.84
C TYR A 150 -19.12 15.68 -3.16
N LEU A 151 -20.27 16.29 -3.43
CA LEU A 151 -21.57 15.98 -2.83
C LEU A 151 -22.33 14.84 -3.52
N ALA A 152 -21.93 14.42 -4.73
CA ALA A 152 -22.79 13.65 -5.63
C ALA A 152 -22.28 12.25 -6.02
N ASN A 153 -21.44 11.60 -5.19
CA ASN A 153 -20.89 10.25 -5.46
C ASN A 153 -20.25 10.08 -6.86
N THR A 154 -19.83 11.18 -7.48
CA THR A 154 -19.17 11.28 -8.77
C THR A 154 -17.81 11.92 -8.52
N PRO A 155 -16.73 11.54 -9.22
CA PRO A 155 -15.37 11.73 -8.71
C PRO A 155 -15.01 13.22 -8.70
N ALA A 156 -15.29 13.87 -7.57
CA ALA A 156 -14.84 15.22 -7.33
C ALA A 156 -13.33 15.22 -7.23
N VAL A 157 -12.72 16.26 -7.78
CA VAL A 157 -11.26 16.36 -7.82
C VAL A 157 -10.69 16.42 -6.41
N LEU A 158 -9.46 15.94 -6.23
CA LEU A 158 -8.79 15.95 -4.92
C LEU A 158 -8.66 17.37 -4.35
N TRP A 159 -8.44 18.39 -5.19
CA TRP A 159 -8.15 19.74 -4.69
C TRP A 159 -9.03 20.82 -5.31
N GLY A 160 -9.49 21.74 -4.46
CA GLY A 160 -9.99 23.03 -4.93
C GLY A 160 -8.85 23.87 -5.49
N ALA A 161 -9.13 24.70 -6.51
CA ALA A 161 -8.12 25.46 -7.25
C ALA A 161 -7.42 26.59 -6.45
N ASN A 162 -7.78 26.80 -5.19
CA ASN A 162 -7.44 28.02 -4.45
C ASN A 162 -6.08 27.99 -3.73
N TRP A 163 -5.43 26.83 -3.63
CA TRP A 163 -4.23 26.67 -2.80
C TRP A 163 -3.02 26.14 -3.59
N PRO A 164 -2.16 27.04 -4.12
CA PRO A 164 -1.01 26.67 -4.94
C PRO A 164 -0.04 25.70 -4.27
N ALA A 165 0.09 25.77 -2.93
CA ALA A 165 0.93 24.86 -2.16
C ALA A 165 0.51 23.38 -2.30
N VAL A 166 -0.80 23.15 -2.43
CA VAL A 166 -1.40 21.82 -2.58
C VAL A 166 -1.56 21.46 -4.06
N THR A 167 -2.11 22.37 -4.87
CA THR A 167 -2.39 22.10 -6.29
C THR A 167 -1.13 22.02 -7.15
N GLY A 168 -0.05 22.72 -6.77
CA GLY A 168 1.27 22.58 -7.36
C GLY A 168 2.13 21.47 -6.74
N GLY A 169 1.63 20.81 -5.69
CA GLY A 169 2.29 19.68 -5.03
C GLY A 169 2.15 18.37 -5.82
N VAL A 170 2.86 17.34 -5.35
CA VAL A 170 2.75 16.00 -5.91
C VAL A 170 1.66 15.25 -5.17
N SER A 171 0.58 14.93 -5.90
CA SER A 171 -0.51 14.10 -5.38
C SER A 171 -0.42 12.70 -5.96
N ARG A 172 -0.70 11.69 -5.14
CA ARG A 172 -0.77 10.30 -5.59
C ARG A 172 -2.03 9.63 -5.06
N ILE A 173 -2.55 8.71 -5.85
CA ILE A 173 -3.65 7.82 -5.45
C ILE A 173 -3.15 6.40 -5.66
N ASP A 174 -3.25 5.57 -4.62
CA ASP A 174 -2.84 4.17 -4.63
C ASP A 174 -1.42 4.01 -5.21
N GLY A 175 -0.50 4.88 -4.79
CA GLY A 175 0.89 4.84 -5.22
C GLY A 175 1.17 5.46 -6.59
N ALA A 176 0.16 5.83 -7.39
CA ALA A 176 0.36 6.42 -8.71
C ALA A 176 0.25 7.96 -8.68
N PRO A 177 1.17 8.72 -9.33
CA PRO A 177 1.06 10.18 -9.41
C PRO A 177 -0.17 10.59 -10.22
N VAL A 178 -0.90 11.59 -9.72
CA VAL A 178 -2.11 12.11 -10.36
C VAL A 178 -2.12 13.64 -10.39
N ASN A 179 -2.84 14.20 -11.37
CA ASN A 179 -3.21 15.60 -11.32
C ASN A 179 -4.42 15.79 -10.39
N GLY A 180 -4.20 16.28 -9.17
CA GLY A 180 -5.26 16.43 -8.17
C GLY A 180 -6.35 17.49 -8.50
N LEU A 181 -6.17 18.29 -9.56
CA LEU A 181 -7.22 19.16 -10.12
C LEU A 181 -8.11 18.44 -11.15
N ARG A 182 -7.80 17.18 -11.49
CA ARG A 182 -8.53 16.38 -12.48
C ARG A 182 -8.93 15.00 -11.94
N ALA A 183 -8.05 14.38 -11.17
CA ALA A 183 -8.28 13.10 -10.54
C ALA A 183 -9.06 13.29 -9.24
N GLY A 184 -9.98 12.34 -8.99
CA GLY A 184 -10.78 12.26 -7.79
C GLY A 184 -10.73 10.86 -7.17
N LEU A 185 -11.37 10.72 -6.03
CA LEU A 185 -11.55 9.41 -5.38
C LEU A 185 -12.53 8.55 -6.20
N ASN A 186 -12.39 7.23 -6.08
CA ASN A 186 -13.12 6.25 -6.88
C ASN A 186 -14.63 6.15 -6.57
N GLY A 187 -15.10 6.72 -5.46
CA GLY A 187 -16.50 6.69 -5.02
C GLY A 187 -16.96 5.34 -4.45
N THR A 188 -16.18 4.27 -4.64
CA THR A 188 -16.55 2.89 -4.30
C THR A 188 -15.38 2.20 -3.61
N GLY A 189 -15.13 2.52 -2.33
CA GLY A 189 -14.17 1.81 -1.51
C GLY A 189 -13.17 2.73 -0.81
N TYR A 190 -12.04 2.12 -0.44
CA TYR A 190 -10.91 2.77 0.24
C TYR A 190 -9.73 2.93 -0.71
N GLN A 191 -8.97 4.01 -0.55
CA GLN A 191 -7.77 4.32 -1.32
C GLN A 191 -6.71 4.94 -0.43
N ILE A 192 -5.46 4.84 -0.84
CA ILE A 192 -4.36 5.62 -0.27
C ILE A 192 -4.24 6.91 -1.08
N VAL A 193 -4.28 8.05 -0.40
CA VAL A 193 -3.93 9.35 -1.00
C VAL A 193 -2.66 9.84 -0.33
N SER A 194 -1.70 10.31 -1.10
CA SER A 194 -0.54 11.02 -0.57
C SER A 194 -0.38 12.40 -1.23
N LEU A 195 0.12 13.36 -0.46
CA LEU A 195 0.44 14.70 -0.93
C LEU A 195 1.83 15.09 -0.43
N THR A 196 2.66 15.62 -1.32
CA THR A 196 3.83 16.43 -0.97
C THR A 196 3.59 17.87 -1.43
N ALA A 197 3.45 18.80 -0.47
CA ALA A 197 3.15 20.20 -0.71
C ALA A 197 4.42 21.01 -1.06
N THR A 198 4.26 22.00 -1.94
CA THR A 198 5.38 22.86 -2.37
C THR A 198 5.75 23.92 -1.33
N ALA A 199 4.83 24.26 -0.44
CA ALA A 199 5.02 25.20 0.66
C ALA A 199 4.27 24.72 1.92
N ASP A 200 4.51 25.40 3.03
CA ASP A 200 3.90 25.09 4.31
C ASP A 200 2.38 25.22 4.25
N VAL A 201 1.69 24.16 4.64
CA VAL A 201 0.24 24.14 4.79
C VAL A 201 -0.15 23.83 6.23
N ALA A 202 -1.44 23.93 6.53
CA ALA A 202 -1.98 23.81 7.87
C ALA A 202 -3.32 23.07 7.86
N ALA A 203 -3.58 22.32 8.93
CA ALA A 203 -4.80 21.55 9.18
C ALA A 203 -5.03 21.44 10.70
N GLY A 204 -6.28 21.22 11.09
CA GLY A 204 -6.76 21.25 12.46
C GLY A 204 -8.14 20.60 12.64
N ALA A 205 -8.66 19.92 11.62
CA ALA A 205 -9.94 19.22 11.69
C ALA A 205 -10.02 18.10 10.67
N PHE A 206 -10.68 17.02 11.07
CA PHE A 206 -11.09 15.94 10.17
C PHE A 206 -12.52 16.16 9.71
N ALA A 207 -12.76 15.90 8.42
CA ALA A 207 -14.09 15.83 7.82
C ALA A 207 -14.95 17.08 8.01
N CYS A 208 -14.38 18.29 8.06
CA CYS A 208 -15.20 19.50 8.07
C CYS A 208 -14.54 20.69 7.37
N ASP A 209 -15.31 21.47 6.62
CA ASP A 209 -14.88 22.78 6.10
C ASP A 209 -14.92 23.84 7.21
N ARG A 210 -13.73 24.31 7.64
CA ARG A 210 -13.56 25.48 8.52
C ARG A 210 -14.52 25.50 9.73
N PRO A 211 -14.46 24.47 10.60
CA PRO A 211 -15.35 24.38 11.75
C PRO A 211 -15.25 25.64 12.64
N GLY A 212 -16.40 26.07 13.15
CA GLY A 212 -16.53 27.13 14.16
C GLY A 212 -16.55 28.58 13.65
N ARG A 213 -16.07 28.88 12.43
CA ARG A 213 -16.08 30.25 11.88
C ARG A 213 -17.15 30.47 10.82
N ASN A 214 -17.02 29.81 9.68
CA ASN A 214 -17.92 30.00 8.54
C ASN A 214 -19.05 28.96 8.51
N HIS A 215 -18.81 27.78 9.11
CA HIS A 215 -19.75 26.65 9.12
C HIS A 215 -19.86 26.02 10.52
N PRO A 216 -20.37 26.78 11.51
CA PRO A 216 -20.49 26.29 12.88
C PRO A 216 -21.54 25.18 13.00
N ASP A 217 -22.60 25.17 12.20
CA ASP A 217 -23.69 24.19 12.28
C ASP A 217 -23.32 22.75 11.85
N GLY A 218 -22.08 22.52 11.39
CA GLY A 218 -21.61 21.21 10.96
C GLY A 218 -22.18 20.74 9.61
N THR A 219 -22.94 21.59 8.90
CA THR A 219 -23.57 21.25 7.62
C THR A 219 -22.57 21.08 6.47
N ARG A 220 -21.32 21.46 6.70
CA ARG A 220 -20.19 21.22 5.79
C ARG A 220 -19.19 20.19 6.30
N CYS A 221 -19.68 19.28 7.12
CA CYS A 221 -18.90 18.20 7.67
C CYS A 221 -19.36 16.82 7.19
N GLY A 222 -18.54 15.80 7.40
CA GLY A 222 -18.80 14.41 7.07
C GLY A 222 -18.42 14.01 5.65
N GLY A 223 -18.97 12.87 5.20
CA GLY A 223 -18.84 12.39 3.82
C GLY A 223 -17.61 11.52 3.56
N GLN A 224 -16.76 11.27 4.56
CA GLN A 224 -15.58 10.43 4.40
C GLN A 224 -15.47 9.38 5.48
N ARG A 225 -14.68 8.34 5.18
CA ARG A 225 -14.22 7.37 6.16
C ARG A 225 -12.71 7.46 6.26
N LEU A 226 -12.16 7.41 7.46
CA LEU A 226 -10.71 7.48 7.68
C LEU A 226 -10.26 6.25 8.45
N ALA A 227 -9.33 5.51 7.87
CA ALA A 227 -8.71 4.36 8.50
C ALA A 227 -7.41 4.78 9.20
N GLU A 228 -6.56 5.52 8.49
CA GLU A 228 -5.32 6.07 9.05
C GLU A 228 -4.93 7.37 8.34
N VAL A 229 -4.39 8.33 9.09
CA VAL A 229 -3.87 9.60 8.58
C VAL A 229 -2.51 9.89 9.22
N LEU A 230 -1.52 10.19 8.37
CA LEU A 230 -0.15 10.50 8.78
C LEU A 230 0.22 11.88 8.25
N ILE A 231 0.68 12.77 9.14
CA ILE A 231 0.96 14.16 8.81
C ILE A 231 2.38 14.50 9.22
N TYR A 232 3.21 14.91 8.28
CA TYR A 232 4.61 15.28 8.47
C TYR A 232 4.83 16.78 8.25
N THR A 233 5.68 17.36 9.09
CA THR A 233 6.11 18.78 9.00
C THR A 233 7.34 19.00 8.12
N ARG A 234 7.84 17.95 7.47
CA ARG A 234 8.93 17.99 6.50
C ARG A 234 8.54 17.30 5.22
N VAL A 235 9.22 17.65 4.14
CA VAL A 235 9.12 16.90 2.89
C VAL A 235 9.78 15.54 3.13
N LEU A 236 9.02 14.47 2.96
CA LEU A 236 9.60 13.12 2.87
C LEU A 236 10.32 12.97 1.53
N THR A 237 11.44 12.26 1.53
CA THR A 237 12.09 11.80 0.30
C THR A 237 11.19 10.83 -0.46
N ASP A 238 11.48 10.58 -1.73
CA ASP A 238 10.70 9.60 -2.52
C ASP A 238 10.77 8.19 -1.94
N ALA A 239 11.91 7.81 -1.35
CA ALA A 239 12.08 6.53 -0.67
C ALA A 239 11.19 6.45 0.58
N GLU A 240 11.30 7.41 1.49
CA GLU A 240 10.49 7.48 2.71
C GLU A 240 8.98 7.52 2.38
N ARG A 241 8.57 8.26 1.36
CA ARG A 241 7.18 8.31 0.90
C ARG A 241 6.72 6.93 0.41
N ALA A 242 7.55 6.23 -0.37
CA ALA A 242 7.24 4.89 -0.86
C ALA A 242 7.13 3.87 0.28
N GLU A 243 8.00 3.96 1.29
CA GLU A 243 7.94 3.12 2.49
C GLU A 243 6.62 3.32 3.26
N VAL A 244 6.18 4.57 3.45
CA VAL A 244 4.90 4.86 4.11
C VAL A 244 3.70 4.39 3.27
N GLU A 245 3.72 4.58 1.94
CA GLU A 245 2.67 4.07 1.04
C GLU A 245 2.60 2.53 1.08
N ALA A 246 3.74 1.84 1.12
CA ALA A 246 3.81 0.39 1.23
C ALA A 246 3.31 -0.10 2.60
N TYR A 247 3.69 0.56 3.69
CA TYR A 247 3.18 0.30 5.04
C TYR A 247 1.64 0.35 5.08
N LEU A 248 1.05 1.45 4.58
CA LEU A 248 -0.39 1.63 4.56
C LEU A 248 -1.09 0.61 3.64
N ALA A 249 -0.50 0.31 2.49
CA ALA A 249 -1.03 -0.66 1.54
C ALA A 249 -1.10 -2.05 2.15
N TRP A 250 0.00 -2.49 2.78
CA TRP A 250 0.06 -3.79 3.44
C TRP A 250 -0.93 -3.87 4.61
N LYS A 251 -0.86 -2.91 5.53
CA LYS A 251 -1.68 -2.91 6.74
C LYS A 251 -3.17 -2.93 6.43
N TRP A 252 -3.62 -2.11 5.50
CA TRP A 252 -5.04 -1.86 5.25
C TRP A 252 -5.61 -2.63 4.07
N PHE A 253 -4.79 -3.06 3.11
CA PHE A 253 -5.29 -3.74 1.91
C PHE A 253 -4.70 -5.14 1.71
N GLY A 254 -3.70 -5.54 2.51
CA GLY A 254 -3.03 -6.83 2.37
C GLY A 254 -2.28 -6.98 1.05
N ARG A 255 -1.89 -5.85 0.43
CA ARG A 255 -1.22 -5.81 -0.88
C ARG A 255 -0.27 -4.62 -0.98
N GLY A 256 0.65 -4.63 -1.96
CA GLY A 256 1.47 -3.47 -2.32
C GLY A 256 0.67 -2.38 -3.06
N THR A 257 1.30 -1.23 -3.34
CA THR A 257 0.71 -0.12 -4.10
C THR A 257 1.16 -0.14 -5.59
N PRO A 258 0.28 0.14 -6.57
CA PRO A 258 0.68 0.33 -7.98
C PRO A 258 1.70 1.46 -8.17
N GLY A 259 2.82 1.20 -8.86
CA GLY A 259 3.84 2.22 -9.15
C GLY A 259 4.69 2.65 -7.96
N THR A 260 4.49 2.06 -6.77
CA THR A 260 5.59 1.89 -5.83
C THR A 260 6.31 0.61 -6.25
N SER A 261 7.61 0.73 -6.54
CA SER A 261 8.55 -0.33 -6.27
C SER A 261 8.22 -0.92 -4.89
N PHE A 262 8.43 -2.23 -4.66
CA PHE A 262 8.62 -2.83 -3.34
C PHE A 262 9.77 -2.15 -2.58
N ALA A 263 9.63 -0.85 -2.31
CA ALA A 263 10.54 0.04 -1.63
C ALA A 263 10.00 0.38 -0.24
N ALA A 264 9.22 -0.52 0.35
CA ALA A 264 9.64 -1.01 1.65
C ALA A 264 10.48 -2.24 1.33
N MET A 265 11.79 -2.14 1.53
CA MET A 265 12.69 -3.29 1.49
C MET A 265 11.98 -4.48 2.18
N PRO A 266 11.85 -5.67 1.57
CA PRO A 266 11.86 -6.85 2.41
C PRO A 266 13.25 -6.80 3.08
N HIS A 267 13.26 -6.43 4.36
CA HIS A 267 14.49 -6.49 5.14
C HIS A 267 15.02 -7.92 5.02
N THR A 268 16.35 -8.06 4.99
CA THR A 268 17.05 -9.34 4.97
C THR A 268 16.39 -10.32 5.95
N GLY A 269 15.74 -11.37 5.44
CA GLY A 269 15.08 -12.40 6.24
C GLY A 269 13.54 -12.34 6.31
N ALA A 270 12.87 -11.50 5.53
CA ALA A 270 11.40 -11.49 5.44
C ALA A 270 10.85 -12.80 4.84
N ALA A 271 9.78 -13.35 5.42
CA ALA A 271 9.07 -14.51 4.89
C ALA A 271 7.69 -14.09 4.34
N VAL A 272 7.41 -14.41 3.07
CA VAL A 272 6.15 -14.09 2.37
C VAL A 272 5.43 -15.40 2.05
N ASP A 273 4.28 -15.66 2.69
CA ASP A 273 3.45 -16.84 2.43
C ASP A 273 2.34 -16.51 1.43
N LEU A 274 2.46 -17.01 0.20
CA LEU A 274 1.55 -16.72 -0.90
C LEU A 274 0.41 -17.73 -0.94
N ALA A 275 -0.82 -17.25 -0.71
CA ALA A 275 -2.02 -18.06 -0.90
C ALA A 275 -2.16 -18.53 -2.35
N PRO A 276 -2.90 -19.65 -2.61
CA PRO A 276 -3.30 -20.01 -3.95
C PRO A 276 -3.96 -18.81 -4.66
N ASP A 277 -3.56 -18.54 -5.90
CA ASP A 277 -4.02 -17.42 -6.74
C ASP A 277 -3.61 -16.00 -6.29
N ALA A 278 -2.77 -15.85 -5.25
CA ALA A 278 -2.15 -14.57 -4.92
C ALA A 278 -0.94 -14.28 -5.83
N GLU A 279 -0.72 -13.02 -6.21
CA GLU A 279 0.42 -12.60 -7.04
C GLU A 279 1.31 -11.60 -6.29
N LEU A 280 2.61 -11.87 -6.24
CA LEU A 280 3.66 -10.99 -5.75
C LEU A 280 4.40 -10.36 -6.93
N ILE A 281 4.14 -9.08 -7.22
CA ILE A 281 4.67 -8.37 -8.41
C ILE A 281 5.88 -7.49 -8.05
N LEU A 282 7.11 -7.95 -8.30
CA LEU A 282 8.35 -7.29 -7.87
C LEU A 282 8.72 -5.97 -8.59
N ASN A 283 8.15 -5.69 -9.78
CA ASN A 283 8.31 -4.44 -10.54
C ASN A 283 9.76 -3.91 -10.70
N GLY A 284 10.75 -4.80 -10.85
CA GLY A 284 12.13 -4.42 -11.18
C GLY A 284 12.96 -3.84 -10.03
N VAL A 285 12.60 -4.14 -8.78
CA VAL A 285 13.31 -3.66 -7.58
C VAL A 285 14.33 -4.70 -7.13
N ASP A 286 15.52 -4.23 -6.77
CA ASP A 286 16.55 -5.03 -6.10
C ASP A 286 16.10 -5.38 -4.67
N THR A 287 15.93 -6.68 -4.38
CA THR A 287 15.41 -7.16 -3.09
C THR A 287 16.50 -7.96 -2.35
N GLY A 288 16.68 -7.68 -1.05
CA GLY A 288 17.52 -8.51 -0.18
C GLY A 288 16.95 -9.92 0.02
N ALA A 289 17.49 -10.70 0.97
CA ALA A 289 17.03 -12.08 1.23
C ALA A 289 15.52 -12.13 1.54
N VAL A 290 14.73 -12.78 0.69
CA VAL A 290 13.29 -13.05 0.90
C VAL A 290 13.04 -14.54 0.88
N THR A 291 12.39 -15.07 1.93
CA THR A 291 11.86 -16.44 1.96
C THR A 291 10.43 -16.41 1.43
N VAL A 292 10.18 -16.88 0.21
CA VAL A 292 8.80 -17.03 -0.30
C VAL A 292 8.31 -18.45 -0.01
N THR A 293 7.16 -18.58 0.64
CA THR A 293 6.45 -19.84 0.91
C THR A 293 5.05 -19.79 0.29
N GLY A 294 4.33 -20.92 0.26
CA GLY A 294 2.97 -20.99 -0.30
C GLY A 294 2.92 -21.32 -1.79
N SER A 295 1.71 -21.31 -2.37
CA SER A 295 1.42 -21.79 -3.74
C SER A 295 0.94 -20.71 -4.71
N GLY A 296 1.12 -19.43 -4.37
CA GLY A 296 0.82 -18.30 -5.26
C GLY A 296 1.93 -17.99 -6.27
N TYR A 297 1.73 -16.93 -7.05
CA TYR A 297 2.59 -16.51 -8.14
C TYR A 297 3.57 -15.42 -7.70
N VAL A 298 4.82 -15.47 -8.17
CA VAL A 298 5.77 -14.37 -8.09
C VAL A 298 6.03 -13.89 -9.52
N SER A 299 5.74 -12.63 -9.79
CA SER A 299 5.95 -12.00 -11.09
C SER A 299 6.79 -10.74 -10.93
N ASN A 300 7.27 -10.20 -12.04
CA ASN A 300 8.16 -9.03 -12.05
C ASN A 300 7.64 -7.91 -12.98
N ALA A 301 6.33 -7.94 -13.24
CA ALA A 301 5.55 -6.93 -13.96
C ALA A 301 4.04 -7.15 -13.70
N GLU A 302 3.23 -6.10 -13.81
CA GLU A 302 1.77 -6.15 -13.75
C GLU A 302 1.23 -7.01 -14.92
N VAL A 303 0.46 -8.06 -14.64
CA VAL A 303 -0.32 -8.77 -15.65
C VAL A 303 -1.65 -8.03 -15.82
N PRO A 304 -1.80 -7.16 -16.85
CA PRO A 304 -2.89 -7.37 -17.80
C PRO A 304 -2.52 -6.95 -19.25
N PRO A 305 -3.31 -7.34 -20.28
CA PRO A 305 -2.93 -7.10 -21.65
C PRO A 305 -3.12 -5.62 -21.99
N THR A 306 -2.07 -4.81 -21.85
CA THR A 306 -1.73 -3.71 -22.77
C THR A 306 -0.48 -2.96 -22.29
N VAL A 307 0.66 -3.33 -22.91
CA VAL A 307 1.86 -2.50 -23.13
C VAL A 307 2.61 -2.01 -21.88
N PHE A 308 3.56 -2.83 -21.40
CA PHE A 308 4.88 -2.38 -20.96
C PHE A 308 5.86 -3.58 -21.03
N GLN A 309 6.77 -3.58 -22.02
CA GLN A 309 7.88 -4.54 -22.09
C GLN A 309 9.08 -3.99 -21.30
N LEU A 310 9.66 -4.80 -20.43
CA LEU A 310 10.98 -4.56 -19.81
C LEU A 310 11.85 -5.80 -20.01
N THR A 311 12.91 -5.63 -20.80
CA THR A 311 13.94 -6.60 -21.20
C THR A 311 15.15 -6.55 -20.25
N GLY A 312 15.57 -7.65 -19.61
CA GLY A 312 16.83 -7.73 -18.84
C GLY A 312 16.98 -8.96 -17.91
N PRO A 313 18.19 -9.56 -17.71
CA PRO A 313 18.45 -10.59 -16.69
C PRO A 313 18.33 -10.00 -15.27
N ARG A 314 17.90 -10.80 -14.27
CA ARG A 314 17.44 -10.26 -12.96
C ARG A 314 18.06 -10.99 -11.76
N VAL A 315 18.49 -10.30 -10.70
CA VAL A 315 19.38 -10.83 -9.63
C VAL A 315 18.72 -10.82 -8.24
N PHE A 316 18.89 -11.89 -7.44
CA PHE A 316 18.65 -11.97 -5.99
C PHE A 316 20.01 -11.96 -5.27
N ASP A 317 20.33 -11.04 -4.36
CA ASP A 317 21.71 -10.88 -3.85
C ASP A 317 22.09 -11.67 -2.59
N GLN A 318 21.14 -12.36 -1.94
CA GLN A 318 21.37 -13.09 -0.68
C GLN A 318 20.81 -14.53 -0.66
N GLY A 319 20.30 -15.01 -1.79
CA GLY A 319 19.71 -16.36 -1.92
C GLY A 319 18.22 -16.40 -2.25
N LEU A 320 17.74 -17.61 -2.56
CA LEU A 320 16.35 -17.94 -2.94
C LEU A 320 16.00 -19.33 -2.41
N ILE A 321 14.80 -19.54 -1.87
CA ILE A 321 14.32 -20.87 -1.45
C ILE A 321 13.12 -21.27 -2.32
N LEU A 322 13.21 -22.40 -3.04
CA LEU A 322 12.10 -23.05 -3.72
C LEU A 322 11.46 -24.06 -2.76
N ALA A 323 10.26 -23.75 -2.28
CA ALA A 323 9.48 -24.65 -1.44
C ALA A 323 8.98 -25.89 -2.21
N ASP A 324 8.62 -26.94 -1.48
CA ASP A 324 7.92 -28.09 -2.07
C ASP A 324 6.58 -27.64 -2.68
N GLY A 325 6.31 -28.08 -3.91
CA GLY A 325 5.13 -27.68 -4.69
C GLY A 325 5.28 -26.37 -5.47
N ALA A 326 6.43 -25.69 -5.41
CA ALA A 326 6.65 -24.44 -6.14
C ALA A 326 6.48 -24.60 -7.66
N ALA A 327 6.04 -23.52 -8.33
CA ALA A 327 5.89 -23.47 -9.78
C ALA A 327 6.72 -22.33 -10.39
N LEU A 328 7.56 -22.67 -11.38
CA LEU A 328 8.28 -21.72 -12.22
C LEU A 328 7.52 -21.58 -13.54
N VAL A 329 6.96 -20.41 -13.80
CA VAL A 329 6.28 -20.11 -15.07
C VAL A 329 7.24 -19.32 -15.96
N VAL A 330 7.46 -19.81 -17.17
CA VAL A 330 8.53 -19.34 -18.07
C VAL A 330 7.91 -18.81 -19.35
N ASP A 331 8.16 -17.53 -19.65
CA ASP A 331 8.04 -16.96 -20.99
C ASP A 331 9.45 -17.00 -21.58
N TYR A 332 9.70 -17.87 -22.56
CA TYR A 332 11.03 -18.07 -23.14
C TYR A 332 11.13 -17.43 -24.52
N ASP A 333 12.04 -16.48 -24.69
CA ASP A 333 12.48 -15.94 -25.97
C ASP A 333 13.86 -16.50 -26.35
N GLY A 334 13.88 -17.42 -27.33
CA GLY A 334 15.12 -18.00 -27.85
C GLY A 334 16.09 -17.01 -28.48
N ALA A 335 15.65 -15.80 -28.85
CA ALA A 335 16.54 -14.74 -29.32
C ALA A 335 17.26 -14.02 -28.17
N GLN A 336 16.72 -14.08 -26.94
CA GLN A 336 17.21 -13.36 -25.77
C GLN A 336 17.09 -14.20 -24.47
N PRO A 337 17.65 -15.42 -24.44
CA PRO A 337 17.35 -16.41 -23.38
C PRO A 337 17.79 -15.99 -21.98
N THR A 338 18.71 -15.02 -21.85
CA THR A 338 19.16 -14.50 -20.56
C THR A 338 18.18 -13.50 -19.95
N LEU A 339 17.26 -12.92 -20.72
CA LEU A 339 16.27 -11.96 -20.19
C LEU A 339 15.17 -12.64 -19.40
N ASP A 340 14.94 -13.92 -19.70
CA ASP A 340 13.90 -14.75 -19.07
C ASP A 340 14.48 -15.65 -17.95
N GLN A 341 15.73 -15.36 -17.56
CA GLN A 341 16.46 -16.06 -16.53
C GLN A 341 16.45 -15.28 -15.21
N ILE A 342 16.32 -16.01 -14.10
CA ILE A 342 16.57 -15.53 -12.74
C ILE A 342 18.05 -15.73 -12.41
N THR A 343 18.68 -14.79 -11.71
CA THR A 343 20.04 -14.89 -11.15
C THR A 343 19.94 -14.77 -9.63
N VAL A 344 20.73 -15.56 -8.90
CA VAL A 344 20.74 -15.60 -7.43
C VAL A 344 22.20 -15.49 -6.95
N ALA A 345 22.64 -14.26 -6.71
CA ALA A 345 23.79 -14.02 -5.84
C ALA A 345 23.48 -14.53 -4.40
N GLY A 346 24.39 -15.32 -3.83
CA GLY A 346 24.18 -16.06 -2.58
C GLY A 346 23.65 -17.50 -2.74
N GLY A 347 22.72 -17.94 -1.88
CA GLY A 347 22.32 -19.36 -1.77
C GLY A 347 20.95 -19.70 -2.33
N LEU A 348 20.87 -20.51 -3.38
CA LEU A 348 19.65 -21.17 -3.82
C LEU A 348 19.40 -22.44 -2.99
N THR A 349 18.19 -22.64 -2.48
CA THR A 349 17.80 -23.88 -1.78
C THR A 349 16.53 -24.45 -2.41
N VAL A 350 16.49 -25.77 -2.67
CA VAL A 350 15.31 -26.47 -3.18
C VAL A 350 14.85 -27.48 -2.13
N LEU A 351 13.64 -27.29 -1.58
CA LEU A 351 13.16 -28.06 -0.43
C LEU A 351 12.31 -29.29 -0.79
N GLY A 352 11.98 -29.50 -2.07
CA GLY A 352 11.14 -30.61 -2.51
C GLY A 352 10.85 -30.59 -4.01
N GLY A 353 9.72 -31.18 -4.40
CA GLY A 353 9.24 -31.23 -5.78
C GLY A 353 8.61 -29.92 -6.23
N GLY A 354 8.26 -29.83 -7.52
CA GLY A 354 7.70 -28.62 -8.09
C GLY A 354 7.39 -28.76 -9.57
N ARG A 355 7.07 -27.65 -10.22
CA ARG A 355 6.72 -27.61 -11.64
C ARG A 355 7.48 -26.52 -12.39
N VAL A 356 7.88 -26.83 -13.61
CA VAL A 356 8.28 -25.82 -14.60
C VAL A 356 7.22 -25.78 -15.69
N VAL A 357 6.57 -24.64 -15.87
CA VAL A 357 5.51 -24.44 -16.85
C VAL A 357 6.03 -23.47 -17.90
N MET A 358 6.23 -23.94 -19.13
CA MET A 358 6.46 -23.05 -20.26
C MET A 358 5.12 -22.43 -20.64
N ASP A 359 4.92 -21.14 -20.36
CA ASP A 359 3.67 -20.44 -20.69
C ASP A 359 3.71 -19.92 -22.13
N ARG A 360 4.85 -19.33 -22.50
CA ARG A 360 5.11 -18.81 -23.85
C ARG A 360 6.50 -19.21 -24.29
N VAL A 361 6.61 -19.59 -25.57
CA VAL A 361 7.87 -19.98 -26.20
C VAL A 361 7.93 -19.29 -27.54
N SER A 362 8.87 -18.37 -27.70
CA SER A 362 9.09 -17.56 -28.89
C SER A 362 10.53 -17.68 -29.38
N ASN A 363 10.76 -17.39 -30.66
CA ASN A 363 12.07 -17.47 -31.33
C ASN A 363 12.85 -18.79 -31.09
N TRP A 364 12.12 -19.88 -30.83
CA TRP A 364 12.68 -21.20 -30.63
C TRP A 364 12.93 -21.89 -31.97
N THR A 365 14.15 -22.39 -32.14
CA THR A 365 14.50 -23.28 -33.25
C THR A 365 14.16 -24.71 -32.88
N SER A 366 13.28 -25.34 -33.66
CA SER A 366 12.80 -26.72 -33.46
C SER A 366 13.89 -27.71 -33.05
N GLY A 367 13.59 -28.63 -32.12
CA GLY A 367 14.53 -29.64 -31.62
C GLY A 367 14.74 -29.57 -30.11
N THR A 368 15.83 -30.18 -29.63
CA THR A 368 16.20 -30.12 -28.22
C THR A 368 16.84 -28.77 -27.89
N GLN A 369 16.26 -28.04 -26.94
CA GLN A 369 16.72 -26.73 -26.49
C GLN A 369 16.83 -26.70 -24.98
N SER A 370 17.98 -26.24 -24.46
CA SER A 370 18.10 -25.91 -23.03
C SER A 370 17.63 -24.48 -22.78
N VAL A 371 16.78 -24.33 -21.78
CA VAL A 371 16.20 -23.09 -21.30
C VAL A 371 16.85 -22.78 -19.94
N PRO A 372 17.67 -21.72 -19.84
CA PRO A 372 18.24 -21.31 -18.56
C PRO A 372 17.13 -20.78 -17.65
N LEU A 373 17.01 -21.30 -16.44
CA LEU A 373 15.97 -20.88 -15.49
C LEU A 373 16.53 -20.00 -14.37
N ILE A 374 17.44 -20.55 -13.57
CA ILE A 374 17.96 -19.88 -12.37
C ILE A 374 19.47 -20.05 -12.29
N ARG A 375 20.22 -18.96 -12.49
CA ARG A 375 21.65 -18.90 -12.19
C ARG A 375 21.84 -18.68 -10.70
N TYR A 376 22.86 -19.26 -10.08
CA TYR A 376 23.10 -19.14 -8.64
C TYR A 376 24.59 -19.17 -8.26
N ASP A 377 24.98 -18.60 -7.11
CA ASP A 377 26.35 -18.73 -6.59
C ASP A 377 26.55 -20.06 -5.82
N THR A 378 25.60 -20.42 -4.95
CA THR A 378 25.60 -21.69 -4.20
C THR A 378 24.23 -22.35 -4.26
N LEU A 379 24.18 -23.68 -4.23
CA LEU A 379 22.93 -24.45 -4.29
C LEU A 379 22.87 -25.55 -3.22
N SER A 380 21.73 -25.63 -2.54
CA SER A 380 21.32 -26.75 -1.69
C SER A 380 20.06 -27.42 -2.27
N GLY A 381 19.97 -28.75 -2.26
CA GLY A 381 18.78 -29.47 -2.71
C GLY A 381 18.60 -29.63 -4.23
N GLY A 382 19.64 -29.39 -5.04
CA GLY A 382 19.59 -29.52 -6.51
C GLY A 382 19.07 -30.88 -7.02
N GLU A 383 19.34 -31.98 -6.31
CA GLU A 383 18.84 -33.32 -6.65
C GLU A 383 17.31 -33.38 -6.65
N ALA A 384 16.63 -32.62 -5.79
CA ALA A 384 15.17 -32.56 -5.77
C ALA A 384 14.66 -31.86 -7.05
N PHE A 385 15.36 -30.84 -7.52
CA PHE A 385 15.03 -30.18 -8.79
C PHE A 385 15.16 -31.15 -9.98
N ASP A 386 16.19 -31.99 -10.00
CA ASP A 386 16.40 -32.96 -11.08
C ASP A 386 15.40 -34.13 -11.04
N THR A 387 15.08 -34.63 -9.84
CA THR A 387 14.35 -35.91 -9.68
C THR A 387 12.85 -35.73 -9.36
N GLN A 388 12.45 -34.62 -8.74
CA GLN A 388 11.10 -34.43 -8.20
C GLN A 388 10.30 -33.37 -8.94
N TRP A 389 10.95 -32.48 -9.71
CA TRP A 389 10.24 -31.46 -10.49
C TRP A 389 9.73 -32.01 -11.81
N ARG A 390 8.63 -31.45 -12.30
CA ARG A 390 7.98 -31.89 -13.54
C ARG A 390 7.73 -30.72 -14.48
N GLY A 391 8.05 -30.90 -15.75
CA GLY A 391 7.84 -29.89 -16.78
C GLY A 391 6.50 -30.02 -17.49
N SER A 392 5.91 -28.90 -17.90
CA SER A 392 4.70 -28.85 -18.74
C SER A 392 4.67 -27.59 -19.61
N GLY A 393 3.68 -27.47 -20.50
CA GLY A 393 3.49 -26.27 -21.33
C GLY A 393 4.39 -26.19 -22.58
N ALA A 394 5.11 -27.27 -22.92
CA ALA A 394 5.91 -27.31 -24.14
C ALA A 394 5.08 -27.02 -25.41
N PRO A 395 5.72 -26.47 -26.46
CA PRO A 395 5.16 -26.44 -27.80
C PRO A 395 4.66 -27.82 -28.25
N PHE A 396 3.70 -27.84 -29.17
CA PHE A 396 3.12 -29.10 -29.67
C PHE A 396 4.21 -30.09 -30.14
N GLY A 397 4.06 -31.36 -29.76
CA GLY A 397 5.01 -32.42 -30.09
C GLY A 397 6.29 -32.42 -29.25
N HIS A 398 6.39 -31.57 -28.22
CA HIS A 398 7.56 -31.47 -27.34
C HIS A 398 7.17 -31.72 -25.87
N SER A 399 8.18 -32.02 -25.08
CA SER A 399 8.10 -32.21 -23.63
C SER A 399 9.11 -31.30 -22.94
N VAL A 400 8.85 -30.97 -21.67
CA VAL A 400 9.76 -30.17 -20.84
C VAL A 400 10.30 -31.06 -19.73
N ASN A 401 11.60 -31.07 -19.55
CA ASN A 401 12.23 -31.72 -18.40
C ASN A 401 13.04 -30.69 -17.59
N PRO A 402 12.64 -30.35 -16.36
CA PRO A 402 13.51 -29.65 -15.42
C PRO A 402 14.76 -30.49 -15.16
N GLY A 403 15.90 -29.83 -15.02
CA GLY A 403 17.16 -30.50 -14.81
C GLY A 403 18.10 -29.67 -13.97
N TRP A 404 19.02 -30.37 -13.33
CA TRP A 404 20.16 -29.76 -12.67
C TRP A 404 21.40 -30.59 -12.95
N VAL A 405 22.46 -29.91 -13.40
CA VAL A 405 23.78 -30.52 -13.56
C VAL A 405 24.68 -30.02 -12.44
N PRO A 406 25.25 -30.90 -11.60
CA PRO A 406 26.19 -30.50 -10.57
C PRO A 406 27.38 -29.72 -11.15
N GLY A 407 27.57 -28.48 -10.69
CA GLY A 407 28.71 -27.63 -11.08
C GLY A 407 28.40 -26.52 -12.12
N ASP A 408 27.24 -26.55 -12.78
CA ASP A 408 26.91 -25.59 -13.86
C ASP A 408 26.43 -24.21 -13.37
N ALA A 409 26.33 -23.99 -12.05
CA ALA A 409 25.82 -22.75 -11.44
C ALA A 409 24.47 -22.28 -12.03
N LEU A 410 23.66 -23.23 -12.52
CA LEU A 410 22.43 -23.02 -13.27
C LEU A 410 21.45 -24.16 -13.03
N LEU A 411 20.18 -23.82 -12.79
CA LEU A 411 19.04 -24.72 -12.99
C LEU A 411 18.50 -24.49 -14.39
N ASN A 412 18.22 -25.57 -15.11
CA ASN A 412 17.72 -25.50 -16.48
C ASN A 412 16.43 -26.29 -16.64
N ALA A 413 15.72 -26.01 -17.73
CA ALA A 413 14.77 -26.95 -18.31
C ALA A 413 15.25 -27.31 -19.71
N VAL A 414 14.92 -28.51 -20.16
CA VAL A 414 15.17 -28.96 -21.53
C VAL A 414 13.83 -29.15 -22.20
N ILE A 415 13.59 -28.40 -23.28
CA ILE A 415 12.52 -28.69 -24.23
C ILE A 415 13.07 -29.70 -25.22
N TYR A 416 12.39 -30.83 -25.43
CA TYR A 416 12.84 -31.88 -26.34
C TYR A 416 11.65 -32.49 -27.09
N PRO A 417 11.85 -33.06 -28.30
CA PRO A 417 10.76 -33.70 -29.03
C PRO A 417 10.22 -34.90 -28.24
N SER A 418 8.89 -34.98 -28.12
CA SER A 418 8.22 -36.03 -27.37
C SER A 418 8.60 -37.42 -27.91
N GLY A 419 8.89 -38.36 -27.00
CA GLY A 419 9.33 -39.72 -27.35
C GLY A 419 10.83 -39.88 -27.61
N SER A 420 11.62 -38.81 -27.54
CA SER A 420 13.08 -38.86 -27.78
C SER A 420 13.91 -39.27 -26.55
N LEU A 421 13.31 -39.23 -25.36
CA LEU A 421 13.99 -39.55 -24.10
C LEU A 421 13.45 -40.86 -23.53
N LEU A 422 14.36 -41.78 -23.19
CA LEU A 422 14.02 -43.02 -22.50
C LEU A 422 14.12 -42.76 -20.99
N TYR A 423 12.97 -42.64 -20.33
CA TYR A 423 12.90 -42.47 -18.87
C TYR A 423 12.82 -43.85 -18.23
N LEU A 424 13.83 -44.22 -17.43
CA LEU A 424 13.69 -45.26 -16.43
C LEU A 424 12.98 -44.64 -15.22
N ARG A 425 11.87 -45.23 -14.80
CA ARG A 425 11.15 -44.85 -13.58
C ARG A 425 11.82 -45.42 -12.34
#